data_AF-A0A812JA56-F1
#
_entry.id   AF-A0A812JA56-F1
#
_cell.length_a   1.000
_cell.length_b   1.000
_cell.length_c   1.000
_cell.angle_alpha   90.00
_cell.angle_beta   90.00
_cell.angle_gamma   90.00
#
_symmetry.space_group_name_H-M   'P 1'
#
loop_
_entity.id
_entity.type
_entity.pdbx_description
1 polymer ?
#
loop_
_entity_poly.entity_id
_entity_poly.type
_entity_poly.pdbx_seq_one_letter_code
_entity_poly.pdbx_strand_id
1 'polypeptide(L)'
;MDDPSTPLIGRFGHCSQELVNLMLIGEATSNVFDGTRWLGDDPSSGFLVRGVDSERVGLPPIGFLSELEPMRYLSVGLLYKNPDFPIWVLGSPTHYTMIFSADRSDSQLSDEASLEQQVRKVFVENSIDEGGASPQLSDC
;
A
#
# COMPACT_ATOMS: atom_id res chain seq x y z
N MET A 1 -4.39 15.18 -2.14
CA MET A 1 -3.99 14.23 -1.08
C MET A 1 -4.75 14.64 0.16
N ASP A 2 -5.72 13.81 0.55
CA ASP A 2 -6.66 13.96 1.68
C ASP A 2 -7.31 15.35 1.87
N ASP A 3 -7.53 16.06 0.77
CA ASP A 3 -8.33 17.29 0.79
C ASP A 3 -9.82 16.88 0.75
N PRO A 4 -10.62 17.21 1.79
CA PRO A 4 -12.03 16.82 1.85
C PRO A 4 -12.87 17.45 0.73
N SER A 5 -12.34 18.44 0.01
CA SER A 5 -12.98 19.03 -1.16
C SER A 5 -12.70 18.28 -2.47
N THR A 6 -11.77 17.31 -2.48
CA THR A 6 -11.47 16.49 -3.66
C THR A 6 -12.53 15.39 -3.82
N PRO A 7 -13.23 15.32 -4.96
CA PRO A 7 -14.24 14.28 -5.17
C PRO A 7 -13.61 12.91 -5.44
N LEU A 8 -14.25 11.85 -4.97
CA LEU A 8 -13.86 10.44 -5.23
C LEU A 8 -14.02 10.02 -6.69
N ILE A 9 -14.90 10.70 -7.43
CA ILE A 9 -15.07 10.51 -8.87
C ILE A 9 -14.55 11.78 -9.54
N GLY A 10 -13.48 11.61 -10.31
CA GLY A 10 -12.85 12.65 -11.10
C GLY A 10 -13.64 13.01 -12.36
N ARG A 11 -13.03 13.87 -13.18
CA ARG A 11 -13.62 14.29 -14.46
C ARG A 11 -13.84 13.07 -15.36
N PHE A 12 -14.89 13.13 -16.18
CA PHE A 12 -15.25 12.06 -17.11
C PHE A 12 -15.53 10.69 -16.46
N GLY A 13 -15.79 10.65 -15.14
CA GLY A 13 -16.12 9.42 -14.43
C GLY A 13 -14.94 8.56 -14.02
N HIS A 14 -13.70 9.07 -14.13
CA HIS A 14 -12.52 8.36 -13.63
C HIS A 14 -12.57 8.22 -12.10
N CYS A 15 -12.42 7.01 -11.58
CA CYS A 15 -12.30 6.80 -10.15
C CYS A 15 -10.96 7.29 -9.61
N SER A 16 -10.97 7.91 -8.44
CA SER A 16 -9.75 8.23 -7.70
C SER A 16 -9.20 6.97 -7.00
N GLN A 17 -7.94 7.02 -6.56
CA GLN A 17 -7.37 5.90 -5.79
C GLN A 17 -8.10 5.72 -4.45
N GLU A 18 -8.54 6.80 -3.83
CA GLU A 18 -9.34 6.80 -2.60
C GLU A 18 -10.67 6.05 -2.80
N LEU A 19 -11.31 6.21 -3.97
CA LEU A 19 -12.53 5.46 -4.30
C LEU A 19 -12.23 3.96 -4.44
N VAL A 20 -11.13 3.62 -5.10
CA VAL A 20 -10.72 2.21 -5.25
C VAL A 20 -10.45 1.60 -3.88
N ASN A 21 -9.66 2.26 -3.04
CA ASN A 21 -9.35 1.78 -1.70
C ASN A 21 -10.61 1.66 -0.85
N LEU A 22 -11.52 2.64 -0.92
CA LEU A 22 -12.81 2.58 -0.22
C LEU A 22 -13.61 1.33 -0.62
N MET A 23 -13.62 0.98 -1.90
CA MET A 23 -14.34 -0.21 -2.39
C MET A 23 -13.67 -1.53 -2.00
N LEU A 24 -12.34 -1.56 -1.89
CA LEU A 24 -11.59 -2.79 -1.59
C LEU A 24 -11.49 -3.07 -0.08
N ILE A 25 -11.31 -2.04 0.73
CA ILE A 25 -10.98 -2.17 2.16
C ILE A 25 -11.86 -1.34 3.08
N GLY A 26 -12.84 -0.60 2.55
CA GLY A 26 -13.74 0.23 3.35
C GLY A 26 -13.13 1.53 3.87
N GLU A 27 -11.90 1.88 3.47
CA GLU A 27 -11.24 3.14 3.84
C GLU A 27 -10.72 3.90 2.60
N ALA A 28 -11.05 5.19 2.52
CA ALA A 28 -10.70 6.06 1.41
C ALA A 28 -9.29 6.67 1.60
N THR A 29 -8.24 5.87 1.45
CA THR A 29 -6.85 6.32 1.58
C THR A 29 -6.25 6.70 0.22
N SER A 30 -5.39 7.73 0.19
CA SER A 30 -4.79 8.24 -1.06
C SER A 30 -3.76 7.28 -1.68
N ASN A 31 -3.22 6.32 -0.92
CA ASN A 31 -2.07 5.52 -1.33
C ASN A 31 -2.26 4.02 -1.04
N VAL A 32 -1.45 3.21 -1.72
CA VAL A 32 -1.55 1.74 -1.71
C VAL A 32 -0.42 1.04 -0.96
N PHE A 33 0.46 1.81 -0.31
CA PHE A 33 1.46 1.26 0.62
C PHE A 33 0.88 1.06 2.02
N ASP A 34 1.56 0.30 2.88
CA ASP A 34 1.13 0.11 4.28
C ASP A 34 1.54 1.29 5.16
N GLY A 35 0.65 1.68 6.07
CA GLY A 35 0.87 2.69 7.10
C GLY A 35 0.96 4.11 6.55
N THR A 36 1.75 4.95 7.22
CA THR A 36 1.98 6.35 6.83
C THR A 36 3.44 6.60 6.51
N ARG A 37 3.73 7.52 5.59
CA ARG A 37 5.09 7.91 5.20
C ARG A 37 5.24 9.42 5.21
N TRP A 38 6.37 9.92 5.65
CA TRP A 38 6.73 11.33 5.51
C TRP A 38 7.35 11.57 4.12
N LEU A 39 6.82 12.53 3.38
CA LEU A 39 7.44 13.07 2.18
C LEU A 39 8.16 14.37 2.53
N GLY A 40 9.49 14.37 2.39
CA GLY A 40 10.35 15.50 2.70
C GLY A 40 11.16 15.27 3.98
N ASP A 41 12.39 15.80 4.00
CA ASP A 41 13.38 15.57 5.06
C ASP A 41 13.19 16.51 6.26
N ASP A 42 12.38 17.57 6.10
CA ASP A 42 12.15 18.59 7.11
C ASP A 42 10.71 18.46 7.66
N PRO A 43 10.54 18.14 8.96
CA PRO A 43 9.23 18.02 9.60
C PRO A 43 8.36 19.29 9.52
N SER A 44 8.96 20.46 9.30
CA SER A 44 8.24 21.73 9.20
C SER A 44 7.69 22.02 7.80
N SER A 45 8.17 21.33 6.77
CA SER A 45 7.76 21.51 5.38
C SER A 45 7.35 20.21 4.66
N GLY A 46 7.56 19.06 5.29
CA GLY A 46 7.17 17.75 4.78
C GLY A 46 5.67 17.50 4.89
N PHE A 47 5.20 16.49 4.13
CA PHE A 47 3.81 16.06 4.13
C PHE A 47 3.70 14.65 4.67
N LEU A 48 2.82 14.44 5.64
CA LEU A 48 2.45 13.09 6.06
C LEU A 48 1.47 12.50 5.04
N VAL A 49 1.85 11.36 4.48
CA VAL A 49 1.11 10.67 3.45
C VAL A 49 0.52 9.39 4.01
N ARG A 50 -0.78 9.17 3.78
CA ARG A 50 -1.50 8.01 4.31
C ARG A 50 -1.72 6.92 3.27
N GLY A 51 -1.29 5.71 3.61
CA GLY A 51 -1.59 4.47 2.92
C GLY A 51 -2.61 3.65 3.72
N VAL A 52 -2.55 2.33 3.60
CA VAL A 52 -3.46 1.37 4.23
C VAL A 52 -3.02 1.07 5.65
N ASP A 53 -3.90 1.28 6.63
CA ASP A 53 -3.60 1.07 8.05
C ASP A 53 -4.22 -0.25 8.54
N SER A 54 -3.36 -1.24 8.84
CA SER A 54 -3.78 -2.55 9.36
C SER A 54 -4.60 -2.46 10.64
N GLU A 55 -4.39 -1.44 11.49
CA GLU A 55 -5.14 -1.29 12.74
C GLU A 55 -6.59 -0.86 12.47
N ARG A 56 -6.82 -0.16 11.35
CA ARG A 56 -8.14 0.36 10.97
C ARG A 56 -8.92 -0.63 10.11
N VAL A 57 -8.28 -1.19 9.09
CA VAL A 57 -8.96 -2.04 8.10
C VAL A 57 -8.79 -3.53 8.36
N GLY A 58 -7.89 -3.93 9.26
CA GLY A 58 -7.56 -5.33 9.48
C GLY A 58 -6.89 -5.96 8.26
N LEU A 59 -7.15 -7.24 8.02
CA LEU A 59 -6.70 -7.94 6.82
C LEU A 59 -7.67 -7.67 5.66
N PRO A 60 -7.21 -7.07 4.55
CA PRO A 60 -8.05 -6.81 3.38
C PRO A 60 -8.70 -8.08 2.82
N PRO A 61 -10.01 -8.08 2.52
CA PRO A 61 -10.65 -9.22 1.86
C PRO A 61 -10.18 -9.39 0.41
N ILE A 62 -9.87 -8.28 -0.27
CA ILE A 62 -9.45 -8.25 -1.66
C ILE A 62 -8.16 -7.42 -1.76
N GLY A 63 -7.19 -7.95 -2.48
CA GLY A 63 -5.90 -7.31 -2.71
C GLY A 63 -5.93 -6.28 -3.83
N PHE A 64 -4.87 -5.47 -3.90
CA PHE A 64 -4.62 -4.55 -4.99
C PHE A 64 -3.20 -4.74 -5.51
N LEU A 65 -3.01 -4.64 -6.81
CA LEU A 65 -1.69 -4.63 -7.46
C LEU A 65 -1.67 -3.49 -8.48
N SER A 66 -0.48 -3.04 -8.88
CA SER A 66 -0.37 -1.96 -9.88
C SER A 66 0.70 -2.24 -10.91
N GLU A 67 0.40 -1.97 -12.19
CA GLU A 67 1.41 -1.97 -13.26
C GLU A 67 2.49 -0.91 -13.06
N LEU A 68 2.23 0.10 -12.24
CA LEU A 68 3.18 1.16 -11.92
C LEU A 68 4.26 0.73 -10.91
N GLU A 69 4.04 -0.39 -10.21
CA GLU A 69 5.01 -0.93 -9.25
C GLU A 69 6.32 -1.44 -9.91
N PRO A 70 6.30 -2.33 -10.93
CA PRO A 70 7.54 -2.74 -11.60
C PRO A 70 8.25 -1.59 -12.32
N MET A 71 7.52 -0.52 -12.65
CA MET A 71 8.09 0.72 -13.20
C MET A 71 8.73 1.63 -12.14
N ARG A 72 8.63 1.26 -10.85
CA ARG A 72 9.14 2.01 -9.69
C ARG A 72 8.49 3.38 -9.49
N TYR A 73 7.26 3.57 -9.98
CA TYR A 73 6.49 4.80 -9.73
C TYR A 73 5.79 4.78 -8.37
N LEU A 74 5.44 3.59 -7.88
CA LEU A 74 4.85 3.40 -6.55
C LEU A 74 5.30 2.06 -5.96
N SER A 75 4.99 1.85 -4.69
CA SER A 75 5.18 0.57 -4.00
C SER A 75 3.85 0.17 -3.38
N VAL A 76 3.37 -1.02 -3.72
CA VAL A 76 2.16 -1.60 -3.11
C VAL A 76 2.55 -2.29 -1.81
N GLY A 77 1.75 -2.05 -0.78
CA GLY A 77 1.92 -2.61 0.55
C GLY A 77 1.65 -4.10 0.62
N LEU A 78 2.15 -4.75 1.66
CA LEU A 78 1.97 -6.17 1.91
C LEU A 78 0.51 -6.50 2.22
N LEU A 79 -0.24 -5.59 2.86
CA LEU A 79 -1.67 -5.81 3.13
C LEU A 79 -2.46 -6.03 1.82
N TYR A 80 -2.13 -5.29 0.77
CA TYR A 80 -2.76 -5.45 -0.54
C TYR A 80 -2.20 -6.61 -1.35
N LYS A 81 -0.93 -6.99 -1.15
CA LYS A 81 -0.33 -8.15 -1.81
C LYS A 81 -0.80 -9.47 -1.21
N ASN A 82 -1.14 -9.47 0.08
CA ASN A 82 -1.48 -10.66 0.85
C ASN A 82 -2.89 -10.55 1.50
N PRO A 83 -3.96 -10.48 0.68
CA PRO A 83 -5.34 -10.40 1.17
C PRO A 83 -5.85 -11.74 1.76
N ASP A 84 -6.98 -11.69 2.46
CA ASP A 84 -7.63 -12.86 3.09
C ASP A 84 -8.11 -13.89 2.05
N PHE A 85 -8.61 -13.43 0.92
CA PHE A 85 -8.97 -14.26 -0.23
C PHE A 85 -7.98 -14.02 -1.37
N PRO A 86 -7.59 -15.06 -2.14
CA PRO A 86 -6.65 -14.94 -3.25
C PRO A 86 -7.33 -14.30 -4.47
N ILE A 87 -7.75 -13.05 -4.31
CA ILE A 87 -8.41 -12.20 -5.29
C ILE A 87 -7.72 -10.83 -5.23
N TRP A 88 -7.27 -10.35 -6.38
CA TRP A 88 -6.61 -9.06 -6.52
C TRP A 88 -7.25 -8.25 -7.64
N VAL A 89 -7.31 -6.95 -7.44
CA VAL A 89 -7.55 -5.99 -8.50
C VAL A 89 -6.21 -5.42 -8.96
N LEU A 90 -5.83 -5.70 -10.19
CA LEU A 90 -4.67 -5.10 -10.85
C LEU A 90 -5.08 -3.78 -11.53
N GLY A 91 -4.53 -2.67 -11.04
CA GLY A 91 -4.71 -1.35 -11.61
C GLY A 91 -3.69 -1.04 -12.72
N SER A 92 -4.20 -0.67 -13.90
CA SER A 92 -3.46 -0.04 -14.99
C SER A 92 -3.85 1.44 -15.11
N PRO A 93 -3.17 2.25 -15.95
CA PRO A 93 -3.55 3.65 -16.17
C PRO A 93 -4.96 3.87 -16.71
N THR A 94 -5.59 2.85 -17.32
CA THR A 94 -6.88 3.03 -18.02
C THR A 94 -7.97 2.04 -17.63
N HIS A 95 -7.61 0.89 -17.06
CA HIS A 95 -8.54 -0.19 -16.73
C HIS A 95 -8.11 -0.94 -15.45
N TYR A 96 -9.06 -1.64 -14.84
CA TYR A 96 -8.79 -2.58 -13.74
C TYR A 96 -9.08 -4.01 -14.20
N THR A 97 -8.20 -4.92 -13.80
CA THR A 97 -8.31 -6.35 -14.12
C THR A 97 -8.39 -7.15 -12.83
N MET A 98 -9.34 -8.07 -12.74
CA MET A 98 -9.42 -8.99 -11.60
C MET A 98 -8.55 -10.23 -11.87
N ILE A 99 -7.71 -10.59 -10.90
CA ILE A 99 -6.88 -11.79 -10.91
C ILE A 99 -7.22 -12.59 -9.66
N PHE A 100 -7.25 -13.92 -9.76
CA PHE A 100 -7.53 -14.77 -8.61
C PHE A 100 -6.78 -16.10 -8.69
N SER A 101 -6.61 -16.76 -7.55
CA SER A 101 -6.19 -18.15 -7.46
C SER A 101 -7.29 -19.04 -6.88
N ALA A 102 -7.23 -20.33 -7.20
CA ALA A 102 -8.06 -21.35 -6.58
C ALA A 102 -7.47 -21.83 -5.24
N ASP A 103 -6.18 -21.60 -5.01
CA ASP A 103 -5.52 -21.95 -3.75
C ASP A 103 -5.46 -20.72 -2.83
N ARG A 104 -5.95 -20.89 -1.60
CA ARG A 104 -5.94 -19.82 -0.59
C ARG A 104 -4.54 -19.54 -0.07
N SER A 105 -3.61 -20.50 -0.13
CA SER A 105 -2.24 -20.26 0.32
C SER A 105 -1.51 -19.24 -0.54
N ASP A 106 -1.94 -19.01 -1.80
CA ASP A 106 -1.28 -18.09 -2.72
C ASP A 106 -1.37 -16.62 -2.29
N SER A 107 -2.31 -16.27 -1.40
CA SER A 107 -2.38 -14.94 -0.80
C SER A 107 -1.76 -14.85 0.59
N GLN A 108 -1.30 -15.97 1.16
CA GLN A 108 -0.72 -16.00 2.49
C GLN A 108 0.79 -15.74 2.43
N LEU A 109 1.29 -14.95 3.38
CA LEU A 109 2.72 -14.82 3.58
C LEU A 109 3.24 -16.13 4.18
N SER A 110 4.45 -16.53 3.77
CA SER A 110 5.15 -17.59 4.49
C SER A 110 5.50 -17.14 5.90
N ASP A 111 5.80 -18.10 6.79
CA ASP A 111 6.20 -17.79 8.16
C ASP A 111 7.47 -16.92 8.18
N GLU A 112 8.41 -17.17 7.26
CA GLU A 112 9.64 -16.40 7.11
C GLU A 112 9.36 -14.96 6.67
N ALA A 113 8.51 -14.77 5.65
CA ALA A 113 8.16 -13.44 5.15
C ALA A 113 7.39 -12.63 6.21
N SER A 114 6.52 -13.28 6.98
CA SER A 114 5.79 -12.68 8.10
C SER A 114 6.74 -12.21 9.21
N LEU A 115 7.75 -13.03 9.54
CA LEU A 115 8.79 -12.66 10.50
C LEU A 115 9.64 -11.49 9.99
N GLU A 116 10.05 -11.49 8.73
CA GLU A 116 10.81 -10.39 8.15
C GLU A 116 10.03 -9.07 8.23
N GLN A 117 8.73 -9.11 7.93
CA GLN A 117 7.86 -7.94 8.03
C GLN A 117 7.78 -7.41 9.47
N GLN A 118 7.64 -8.30 10.47
CA GLN A 118 7.63 -7.90 11.87
C GLN A 118 8.96 -7.27 12.29
N VAL A 119 10.08 -7.88 11.91
CA VAL A 119 11.42 -7.35 12.20
C VAL A 119 11.62 -5.99 11.55
N ARG A 120 11.23 -5.84 10.28
CA ARG A 120 11.32 -4.57 9.55
C ARG A 120 10.47 -3.48 10.19
N LYS A 121 9.24 -3.80 10.60
CA LYS A 121 8.36 -2.85 11.30
C LYS A 121 9.00 -2.36 12.60
N VAL A 122 9.46 -3.28 13.45
CA VAL A 122 10.14 -2.94 14.72
C VAL A 122 11.40 -2.12 14.46
N PHE A 123 12.17 -2.46 13.43
CA PHE A 123 13.37 -1.71 13.08
C PHE A 123 13.05 -0.27 12.69
N VAL A 124 12.05 -0.05 11.84
CA VAL A 124 11.61 1.30 11.43
C VAL A 124 11.09 2.09 12.63
N GLU A 125 10.27 1.48 13.49
CA GLU A 125 9.74 2.14 14.70
C GLU A 125 10.83 2.54 15.70
N ASN A 126 11.92 1.77 15.78
CA ASN A 126 13.04 2.01 16.70
C ASN A 126 14.25 2.66 16.01
N SER A 127 14.12 3.06 14.74
CA SER A 127 15.16 3.80 14.04
C SER A 127 15.26 5.18 14.68
N ILE A 128 16.27 5.37 15.53
CA ILE A 128 16.66 6.70 16.00
C ILE A 128 17.20 7.42 14.77
N ASP A 129 16.64 8.59 14.44
CA ASP A 129 17.13 9.50 13.38
C ASP A 129 18.53 10.05 13.73
N GLU A 130 19.52 9.18 13.88
CA GLU A 130 20.91 9.55 13.75
C GLU A 130 21.23 9.53 12.25
N GLY A 131 21.30 10.73 11.68
CA GLY A 131 21.41 10.94 10.24
C GLY A 131 22.41 10.01 9.54
N GLY A 132 21.93 9.42 8.44
CA GLY A 132 22.78 8.89 7.38
C GLY A 132 23.23 7.44 7.54
N ALA A 133 22.31 6.50 7.38
CA ALA A 133 22.59 5.23 6.70
C ALA A 133 21.27 4.53 6.34
N SER A 134 20.66 4.88 5.20
CA SER A 134 19.75 3.96 4.53
C SER A 134 20.58 2.82 3.94
N PRO A 135 20.46 1.55 4.40
CA PRO A 135 21.10 0.45 3.71
C PRO A 135 20.30 0.22 2.43
N GLN A 136 20.90 0.57 1.29
CA GLN A 136 20.53 -0.02 0.02
C GLN A 136 20.92 -1.50 0.10
N LEU A 137 19.98 -2.34 0.52
CA LEU A 137 20.05 -3.76 0.21
C LEU A 137 19.52 -3.90 -1.22
N SER A 138 20.47 -4.04 -2.14
CA SER A 138 20.24 -4.47 -3.50
C SER A 138 19.78 -5.93 -3.47
N ASP A 139 18.50 -6.17 -3.70
CA ASP A 139 17.99 -7.51 -3.97
C ASP A 139 18.37 -7.91 -5.40
N CYS A 140 19.02 -9.07 -5.51
CA CYS A 140 19.30 -9.78 -6.76
C CYS A 140 18.02 -10.36 -7.39
#